data_AF-A0A0L0W2U4-F1
#
_entry.id   AF-A0A0L0W2U4-F1
#
_cell.length_a   1.000
_cell.length_b   1.000
_cell.length_c   1.000
_cell.angle_alpha   90.00
_cell.angle_beta   90.00
_cell.angle_gamma   90.00
#
_symmetry.space_group_name_H-M   'P 1'
#
loop_
_entity.id
_entity.type
_entity.pdbx_description
1 polymer ?
#
loop_
_entity_poly.entity_id
_entity_poly.type
_entity_poly.pdbx_seq_one_letter_code
_entity_poly.pdbx_strand_id
1 'polypeptide(L)'
;MISMHQIHSHPTIIHLQGKVIEEEQLPVPQQLIDHCSSQNIKQVCQVQITKHVILENGCFVSIQSHGSRRRIGSAQSLWEYHSRSRSKFYIHFNEFNELDSMREVSRTQTEQYVNVNVKIEACINVQHNSDKGGCPIKKTKPSLIELQETGIMTAQVEHLDNKHFVINTASFHDPFQHHMVSQINLPQLSDADMVQCAAEGLENWGRNHFVFENPYAAADDNNNDGEEEDNTDNIN
;
A
#
# COMPACT_ATOMS: atom_id res chain seq x y z
N MET A 1 -4.37 10.70 -31.97
CA MET A 1 -4.22 9.23 -31.92
C MET A 1 -2.76 8.89 -31.72
N ILE A 2 -2.35 8.51 -30.51
CA ILE A 2 -1.07 7.84 -30.28
C ILE A 2 -1.44 6.46 -29.75
N SER A 3 -1.29 5.45 -30.60
CA SER A 3 -1.44 4.06 -30.20
C SER A 3 -0.19 3.66 -29.40
N MET A 4 -0.29 3.74 -28.08
CA MET A 4 0.71 3.12 -27.20
C MET A 4 0.60 1.61 -27.35
N HIS A 5 1.43 1.05 -28.22
CA HIS A 5 1.66 -0.39 -28.25
C HIS A 5 2.36 -0.77 -26.95
N GLN A 6 1.57 -1.25 -26.00
CA GLN A 6 2.06 -1.86 -24.77
C GLN A 6 2.85 -3.11 -25.18
N ILE A 7 4.17 -3.02 -25.16
CA ILE A 7 5.07 -4.14 -25.41
C ILE A 7 4.85 -5.14 -24.26
N HIS A 8 3.98 -6.12 -24.48
CA HIS A 8 3.76 -7.21 -23.54
C HIS A 8 4.96 -8.16 -23.63
N SER A 9 6.09 -7.78 -23.02
CA SER A 9 7.08 -8.80 -22.64
C SER A 9 6.40 -9.70 -21.61
N HIS A 10 6.34 -11.00 -21.87
CA HIS A 10 5.82 -11.92 -20.87
C HIS A 10 6.61 -11.76 -19.55
N PRO A 11 5.94 -11.47 -18.43
CA PRO A 11 6.63 -11.30 -17.15
C PRO A 11 7.41 -12.59 -16.84
N THR A 12 8.71 -12.44 -16.60
CA THR A 12 9.51 -13.54 -16.07
C THR A 12 9.27 -13.58 -14.57
N ILE A 13 8.36 -14.45 -14.15
CA ILE A 13 8.01 -14.61 -12.74
C ILE A 13 9.11 -15.40 -12.06
N ILE A 14 9.70 -14.82 -11.02
CA ILE A 14 10.79 -15.44 -10.27
C ILE A 14 10.44 -15.51 -8.80
N HIS A 15 10.82 -16.63 -8.18
CA HIS A 15 10.86 -16.76 -6.73
C HIS A 15 12.05 -15.96 -6.20
N LEU A 16 11.82 -15.08 -5.23
CA LEU A 16 12.87 -14.39 -4.50
C LEU A 16 13.33 -15.24 -3.31
N GLN A 17 14.64 -15.47 -3.19
CA GLN A 17 15.17 -16.31 -2.12
C GLN A 17 14.84 -15.74 -0.74
N GLY A 18 14.03 -16.50 0.01
CA GLY A 18 13.69 -16.21 1.40
C GLY A 18 13.03 -17.46 2.03
N LYS A 19 13.08 -17.54 3.36
CA LYS A 19 12.38 -18.60 4.09
C LYS A 19 11.06 -18.06 4.63
N VAL A 20 10.00 -18.82 4.46
CA VAL A 20 8.76 -18.62 5.23
C VAL A 20 9.09 -18.87 6.69
N ILE A 21 8.72 -17.92 7.56
CA ILE A 21 8.92 -18.06 9.00
C ILE A 21 8.13 -19.26 9.52
N GLU A 22 8.65 -19.93 10.55
CA GLU A 22 8.13 -21.23 11.01
C GLU A 22 6.64 -21.15 11.43
N GLU A 23 6.23 -20.03 12.03
CA GLU A 23 4.84 -19.76 12.44
C GLU A 23 3.86 -19.61 11.26
N GLU A 24 4.36 -19.26 10.07
CA GLU A 24 3.55 -19.09 8.85
C GLU A 24 3.63 -20.29 7.91
N GLN A 25 4.37 -21.35 8.30
CA GLN A 25 4.43 -22.57 7.50
C GLN A 25 3.10 -23.30 7.52
N LEU A 26 2.57 -23.54 6.34
CA LEU A 26 1.30 -24.22 6.14
C LEU A 26 1.52 -25.60 5.50
N PRO A 27 0.66 -26.58 5.80
CA PRO A 27 0.63 -27.82 5.02
C PRO A 27 0.22 -27.54 3.58
N VAL A 28 0.71 -28.36 2.65
CA VAL A 28 0.36 -28.22 1.23
C VAL A 28 -1.16 -28.36 1.05
N PRO A 29 -1.85 -27.37 0.45
CA PRO A 29 -3.30 -27.38 0.30
C PRO A 29 -3.79 -28.51 -0.60
N GLN A 30 -4.83 -29.23 -0.18
CA GLN A 30 -5.40 -30.36 -0.95
C GLN A 30 -5.82 -29.94 -2.37
N GLN A 31 -6.38 -28.74 -2.52
CA GLN A 31 -6.77 -28.19 -3.83
C GLN A 31 -5.58 -28.09 -4.81
N LEU A 32 -4.37 -27.79 -4.31
CA LEU A 32 -3.15 -27.78 -5.13
C LEU A 32 -2.62 -29.20 -5.38
N ILE A 33 -2.75 -30.10 -4.40
CA ILE A 33 -2.39 -31.52 -4.55
C ILE A 33 -3.23 -32.14 -5.68
N ASP A 34 -4.54 -31.94 -5.65
CA ASP A 34 -5.49 -32.47 -6.64
C ASP A 34 -5.21 -31.89 -8.04
N HIS A 35 -4.77 -30.63 -8.11
CA HIS A 35 -4.53 -29.94 -9.38
C HIS A 35 -3.15 -30.18 -9.99
N CYS A 36 -2.10 -30.39 -9.17
CA CYS A 36 -0.70 -30.38 -9.62
C CYS A 36 0.11 -31.63 -9.23
N SER A 37 -0.46 -32.57 -8.47
CA SER A 37 0.24 -33.66 -7.76
C SER A 37 1.20 -33.14 -6.68
N SER A 38 1.16 -33.73 -5.48
CA SER A 38 1.80 -33.19 -4.27
C SER A 38 3.34 -33.09 -4.32
N GLN A 39 4.02 -33.89 -5.14
CA GLN A 39 5.46 -34.15 -4.99
C GLN A 39 6.38 -32.96 -5.31
N ASN A 40 5.87 -31.83 -5.82
CA ASN A 40 6.70 -30.69 -6.21
C ASN A 40 6.12 -29.33 -5.81
N ILE A 41 5.35 -29.29 -4.72
CA ILE A 41 4.72 -28.05 -4.24
C ILE A 41 5.44 -27.59 -2.97
N LYS A 42 5.89 -26.33 -2.93
CA LYS A 42 6.48 -25.71 -1.75
C LYS A 42 5.88 -24.32 -1.51
N GLN A 43 5.74 -23.95 -0.24
CA GLN A 43 5.38 -22.58 0.12
C GLN A 43 6.58 -21.65 -0.13
N VAL A 44 6.30 -20.43 -0.57
CA VAL A 44 7.31 -19.38 -0.80
C VAL A 44 6.87 -18.10 -0.12
N CYS A 45 7.83 -17.27 0.30
CA CYS A 45 7.52 -16.00 0.98
C CYS A 45 7.16 -14.89 -0.03
N GLN A 46 7.85 -14.86 -1.17
CA GLN A 46 7.72 -13.79 -2.14
C GLN A 46 7.85 -14.30 -3.59
N VAL A 47 7.05 -13.71 -4.47
CA VAL A 47 7.07 -13.97 -5.91
C VAL A 47 7.13 -12.65 -6.65
N GLN A 48 8.20 -12.42 -7.39
CA GLN A 48 8.33 -11.23 -8.24
C GLN A 48 7.64 -11.48 -9.57
N ILE A 49 6.58 -10.71 -9.87
CA ILE A 49 5.87 -10.80 -11.15
C ILE A 49 6.53 -9.92 -12.21
N THR A 50 6.91 -8.70 -11.84
CA THR A 50 7.59 -7.74 -12.73
C THR A 50 8.76 -7.10 -12.00
N LYS A 51 9.57 -6.29 -12.69
CA LYS A 51 10.67 -5.54 -12.06
C LYS A 51 10.22 -4.70 -10.84
N HIS A 52 8.96 -4.24 -10.84
CA HIS A 52 8.42 -3.33 -9.84
C HIS A 52 7.34 -3.95 -8.95
N VAL A 53 6.91 -5.19 -9.24
CA VAL A 53 5.79 -5.83 -8.57
C VAL A 53 6.25 -7.14 -7.93
N ILE A 54 6.18 -7.17 -6.61
CA ILE A 54 6.43 -8.34 -5.76
C ILE A 54 5.12 -8.69 -5.06
N LEU A 55 4.76 -9.98 -5.08
CA LEU A 55 3.69 -10.53 -4.27
C LEU A 55 4.28 -11.12 -3.00
N GLU A 56 3.61 -10.84 -1.89
CA GLU A 56 3.89 -11.41 -0.57
C GLU A 56 2.59 -11.64 0.20
N ASN A 57 2.71 -12.29 1.35
CA ASN A 57 1.58 -12.48 2.25
C ASN A 57 0.98 -11.11 2.63
N GLY A 58 -0.35 -11.00 2.58
CA GLY A 58 -1.08 -9.77 2.89
C GLY A 58 -1.19 -8.78 1.73
N CYS A 59 -0.50 -9.01 0.59
CA CYS A 59 -0.72 -8.17 -0.60
C CYS A 59 -2.14 -8.28 -1.11
N PHE A 60 -2.69 -7.17 -1.59
CA PHE A 60 -3.98 -7.13 -2.26
C PHE A 60 -3.78 -7.12 -3.76
N VAL A 61 -4.58 -7.92 -4.47
CA VAL A 61 -4.44 -8.16 -5.90
C VAL A 61 -5.78 -8.09 -6.61
N SER A 62 -5.76 -7.58 -7.84
CA SER A 62 -6.86 -7.75 -8.78
C SER A 62 -6.61 -8.96 -9.66
N ILE A 63 -7.65 -9.79 -9.84
CA ILE A 63 -7.64 -10.93 -10.74
C ILE A 63 -8.69 -10.77 -11.83
N GLN A 64 -8.34 -11.21 -13.03
CA GLN A 64 -9.28 -11.32 -14.13
C GLN A 64 -10.22 -12.53 -13.91
N SER A 65 -11.54 -12.29 -13.98
CA SER A 65 -12.56 -13.36 -13.96
C SER A 65 -13.12 -13.62 -15.37
N HIS A 66 -13.99 -14.62 -15.50
CA HIS A 66 -14.73 -14.86 -16.74
C HIS A 66 -15.76 -13.75 -16.98
N GLY A 67 -15.77 -13.19 -18.20
CA GLY A 67 -16.41 -11.91 -18.48
C GLY A 67 -15.58 -10.78 -17.88
N SER A 68 -15.64 -9.57 -18.42
CA SER A 68 -14.83 -8.39 -18.05
C SER A 68 -14.91 -7.93 -16.57
N ARG A 69 -15.47 -8.74 -15.67
CA ARG A 69 -15.53 -8.55 -14.23
C ARG A 69 -14.18 -8.89 -13.59
N ARG A 70 -13.63 -7.89 -12.90
CA ARG A 70 -12.46 -8.06 -12.04
C ARG A 70 -12.90 -8.45 -10.64
N ARG A 71 -12.07 -9.26 -9.97
CA ARG A 71 -12.24 -9.57 -8.55
C ARG A 71 -11.03 -9.06 -7.80
N ILE A 72 -11.25 -8.56 -6.60
CA ILE A 72 -10.20 -8.07 -5.71
C ILE A 72 -10.09 -9.04 -4.56
N GLY A 73 -8.89 -9.22 -4.05
CA GLY A 73 -8.69 -10.01 -2.85
C GLY A 73 -7.31 -9.84 -2.26
N SER A 74 -7.03 -10.59 -1.21
CA SER A 74 -5.70 -10.65 -0.60
C SER A 74 -5.06 -12.01 -0.83
N ALA A 75 -3.73 -12.01 -0.97
CA ALA A 75 -2.91 -13.20 -0.97
C ALA A 75 -2.60 -13.60 0.48
N GLN A 76 -3.08 -14.76 0.91
CA GLN A 76 -2.87 -15.30 2.27
C GLN A 76 -1.62 -16.18 2.36
N SER A 77 -1.24 -16.82 1.26
CA SER A 77 0.00 -17.61 1.14
C SER A 77 0.37 -17.78 -0.33
N LEU A 78 1.65 -18.05 -0.59
CA LEU A 78 2.18 -18.24 -1.94
C LEU A 78 2.82 -19.62 -2.06
N TRP A 79 2.65 -20.23 -3.23
CA TRP A 79 3.06 -21.61 -3.50
C TRP A 79 3.76 -21.70 -4.85
N GLU A 80 4.92 -22.34 -4.88
CA GLU A 80 5.64 -22.70 -6.09
C GLU A 80 5.40 -24.18 -6.38
N TYR A 81 4.87 -24.47 -7.57
CA TYR A 81 4.86 -25.80 -8.15
C TYR A 81 6.01 -25.93 -9.15
N HIS A 82 6.95 -26.82 -8.87
CA HIS A 82 8.10 -27.07 -9.73
C HIS A 82 7.79 -28.19 -10.74
N SER A 83 7.62 -27.84 -12.02
CA SER A 83 7.58 -28.84 -13.09
C SER A 83 8.97 -29.05 -13.68
N ARG A 84 9.17 -30.17 -14.38
CA ARG A 84 10.44 -30.49 -15.07
C ARG A 84 10.89 -29.41 -16.07
N SER A 85 9.96 -28.63 -16.61
CA SER A 85 10.24 -27.61 -17.63
C SER A 85 10.09 -26.17 -17.15
N ARG A 86 9.12 -25.89 -16.26
CA ARG A 86 8.83 -24.54 -15.75
C ARG A 86 8.17 -24.58 -14.37
N SER A 87 8.56 -23.66 -13.49
CA SER A 87 7.82 -23.40 -12.25
C SER A 87 6.51 -22.67 -12.55
N LYS A 88 5.46 -23.03 -11.82
CA LYS A 88 4.18 -22.30 -11.77
C LYS A 88 3.98 -21.76 -10.37
N PHE A 89 3.40 -20.57 -10.27
CA PHE A 89 3.14 -19.93 -8.98
C PHE A 89 1.65 -19.83 -8.73
N TYR A 90 1.25 -20.04 -7.48
CA TYR A 90 -0.12 -19.99 -7.01
C TYR A 90 -0.21 -19.12 -5.77
N ILE A 91 -1.30 -18.37 -5.63
CA ILE A 91 -1.65 -17.67 -4.39
C ILE A 91 -2.90 -18.30 -3.77
N HIS A 92 -2.94 -18.40 -2.45
CA HIS A 92 -4.18 -18.58 -1.71
C HIS A 92 -4.91 -17.24 -1.69
N PHE A 93 -5.90 -17.09 -2.57
CA PHE A 93 -6.63 -15.85 -2.78
C PHE A 93 -7.92 -15.86 -1.95
N ASN A 94 -8.07 -14.87 -1.08
CA ASN A 94 -9.32 -14.62 -0.38
C ASN A 94 -10.04 -13.43 -1.02
N GLU A 95 -11.23 -13.68 -1.56
CA GLU A 95 -12.01 -12.73 -2.36
C GLU A 95 -12.70 -11.67 -1.50
N PHE A 96 -12.83 -10.47 -2.07
CA PHE A 96 -13.48 -9.33 -1.44
C PHE A 96 -14.68 -8.91 -2.28
N ASN A 97 -15.78 -8.58 -1.59
CA ASN A 97 -16.98 -8.05 -2.20
C ASN A 97 -17.03 -6.54 -2.03
N GLU A 98 -17.40 -5.85 -3.10
CA GLU A 98 -17.72 -4.42 -3.07
C GLU A 98 -18.97 -4.20 -2.22
N LEU A 99 -18.89 -3.26 -1.30
CA LEU A 99 -20.02 -2.75 -0.52
C LEU A 99 -20.27 -1.31 -0.97
N ASP A 100 -21.52 -1.01 -1.31
CA ASP A 100 -21.96 0.19 -2.06
C ASP A 100 -21.19 1.50 -1.79
N SER A 101 -20.98 2.26 -2.88
CA SER A 101 -20.63 3.70 -2.95
C SER A 101 -19.70 4.23 -1.85
N MET A 102 -18.47 3.74 -1.79
CA MET A 102 -17.28 4.49 -1.32
C MET A 102 -15.97 3.74 -1.55
N ARG A 103 -15.94 2.86 -2.57
CA ARG A 103 -14.79 1.97 -2.84
C ARG A 103 -14.44 1.09 -1.64
N GLU A 104 -15.46 0.82 -0.83
CA GLU A 104 -15.36 -0.06 0.30
C GLU A 104 -15.43 -1.50 -0.21
N VAL A 105 -14.50 -2.32 0.26
CA VAL A 105 -14.47 -3.73 -0.02
C VAL A 105 -14.43 -4.49 1.30
N SER A 106 -15.17 -5.60 1.33
CA SER A 106 -15.24 -6.46 2.49
C SER A 106 -14.70 -7.84 2.19
N ARG A 107 -13.88 -8.35 3.12
CA ARG A 107 -13.37 -9.72 3.06
C ARG A 107 -14.54 -10.70 3.10
N THR A 108 -14.55 -11.64 2.17
CA THR A 108 -15.56 -12.72 2.11
C THR A 108 -15.01 -14.02 2.70
N GLN A 109 -15.85 -15.04 2.80
CA GLN A 109 -15.43 -16.42 3.10
C GLN A 109 -14.99 -17.19 1.85
N THR A 110 -15.01 -16.56 0.68
CA THR A 110 -14.63 -17.22 -0.58
C THR A 110 -13.11 -17.22 -0.70
N GLU A 111 -12.55 -18.41 -0.76
CA GLU A 111 -11.12 -18.67 -0.90
C GLU A 111 -10.85 -19.63 -2.05
N GLN A 112 -9.76 -19.43 -2.78
CA GLN A 112 -9.37 -20.27 -3.92
C GLN A 112 -7.87 -20.15 -4.20
N TYR A 113 -7.29 -21.16 -4.87
CA TYR A 113 -5.94 -21.05 -5.39
C TYR A 113 -5.94 -20.51 -6.82
N VAL A 114 -5.19 -19.44 -7.03
CA VAL A 114 -5.13 -18.72 -8.32
C VAL A 114 -3.72 -18.83 -8.88
N ASN A 115 -3.60 -19.24 -10.15
CA ASN A 115 -2.33 -19.24 -10.86
C ASN A 115 -1.91 -17.80 -11.18
N VAL A 116 -0.74 -17.40 -10.66
CA VAL A 116 -0.20 -16.03 -10.77
C VAL A 116 0.02 -15.64 -12.22
N ASN A 117 0.58 -16.54 -13.02
CA ASN A 117 1.01 -16.26 -14.39
C ASN A 117 -0.16 -15.91 -15.33
N VAL A 118 -1.37 -16.35 -15.01
CA VAL A 118 -2.52 -16.26 -15.92
C VAL A 118 -3.55 -15.24 -15.45
N LYS A 119 -3.68 -15.03 -14.14
CA LYS A 119 -4.87 -14.37 -13.58
C LYS A 119 -4.61 -13.06 -12.85
N ILE A 120 -3.38 -12.77 -12.42
CA ILE A 120 -3.07 -11.53 -11.68
C ILE A 120 -2.89 -10.37 -12.66
N GLU A 121 -3.70 -9.32 -12.52
CA GLU A 121 -3.61 -8.11 -13.34
C GLU A 121 -2.77 -7.02 -12.66
N ALA A 122 -2.97 -6.79 -11.36
CA ALA A 122 -2.22 -5.79 -10.60
C ALA A 122 -2.23 -6.05 -9.09
N CYS A 123 -1.30 -5.40 -8.39
CA CYS A 123 -1.37 -5.21 -6.94
C CYS A 123 -2.11 -3.91 -6.65
N ILE A 124 -3.12 -3.99 -5.79
CA ILE A 124 -3.99 -2.89 -5.43
C ILE A 124 -3.63 -2.40 -4.03
N ASN A 125 -3.35 -1.12 -3.88
CA ASN A 125 -3.25 -0.47 -2.58
C ASN A 125 -4.64 -0.29 -1.95
N VAL A 126 -4.84 -0.92 -0.78
CA VAL A 126 -6.04 -0.75 0.05
C VAL A 126 -5.63 -0.42 1.48
N GLN A 127 -6.50 0.27 2.20
CA GLN A 127 -6.31 0.63 3.59
C GLN A 127 -7.45 0.10 4.43
N HIS A 128 -7.15 -0.36 5.65
CA HIS A 128 -8.18 -0.82 6.58
C HIS A 128 -9.10 0.35 6.98
N ASN A 129 -10.43 0.14 6.88
CA ASN A 129 -11.41 1.10 7.35
C ASN A 129 -11.55 0.99 8.87
N SER A 130 -10.65 1.67 9.57
CA SER A 130 -10.52 1.58 11.02
C SER A 130 -11.71 2.18 11.78
N ASP A 131 -12.40 3.15 11.19
CA ASP A 131 -13.64 3.71 11.74
C ASP A 131 -14.76 2.66 11.73
N LYS A 132 -15.02 2.06 10.57
CA LYS A 132 -16.05 1.03 10.42
C LYS A 132 -15.73 -0.24 11.21
N GLY A 133 -14.45 -0.59 11.31
CA GLY A 133 -13.99 -1.73 12.13
C GLY A 133 -13.92 -1.44 13.63
N GLY A 134 -14.35 -0.25 14.09
CA GLY A 134 -14.36 0.11 15.51
C GLY A 134 -12.99 0.05 16.18
N CYS A 135 -11.92 0.29 15.41
CA CYS A 135 -10.54 0.09 15.83
C CYS A 135 -10.09 1.23 16.78
N PRO A 136 -9.72 0.93 18.04
CA PRO A 136 -9.36 1.96 19.00
C PRO A 136 -7.98 2.55 18.69
N ILE A 137 -7.81 3.81 19.04
CA ILE A 137 -6.51 4.47 19.06
C ILE A 137 -5.89 4.27 20.45
N LYS A 138 -4.73 3.63 20.52
CA LYS A 138 -3.97 3.41 21.76
C LYS A 138 -2.55 3.98 21.66
N LYS A 139 -1.97 4.39 22.79
CA LYS A 139 -0.58 4.86 22.85
C LYS A 139 0.38 3.67 23.03
N THR A 140 0.63 2.95 21.95
CA THR A 140 1.39 1.69 21.99
C THR A 140 2.66 1.69 21.15
N LYS A 141 2.84 2.66 20.25
CA LYS A 141 4.02 2.75 19.40
C LYS A 141 5.08 3.68 19.99
N PRO A 142 6.31 3.22 20.24
CA PRO A 142 7.40 4.11 20.60
C PRO A 142 7.58 5.18 19.53
N SER A 143 7.70 6.45 19.92
CA SER A 143 8.15 7.49 19.00
C SER A 143 9.61 7.25 18.64
N LEU A 144 9.96 7.63 17.42
CA LEU A 144 11.34 7.69 16.96
C LEU A 144 11.78 9.15 16.95
N ILE A 145 12.88 9.43 17.64
CA ILE A 145 13.64 10.67 17.47
C ILE A 145 14.98 10.25 16.88
N GLU A 146 15.34 10.78 15.71
CA GLU A 146 16.57 10.41 14.99
C GLU A 146 16.71 8.89 14.74
N LEU A 147 15.61 8.19 14.47
CA LEU A 147 15.52 6.73 14.31
C LEU A 147 15.80 5.92 15.60
N GLN A 148 15.98 6.57 16.74
CA GLN A 148 16.10 5.92 18.03
C GLN A 148 14.74 5.87 18.72
N GLU A 149 14.35 4.68 19.18
CA GLU A 149 13.15 4.48 19.99
C GLU A 149 13.26 5.25 21.31
N THR A 150 12.21 6.01 21.61
CA THR A 150 12.09 6.73 22.89
C THR A 150 11.02 6.10 23.76
N GLY A 151 11.02 6.44 25.05
CA GLY A 151 9.95 6.06 25.97
C GLY A 151 8.62 6.79 25.74
N ILE A 152 8.58 7.78 24.84
CA ILE A 152 7.36 8.54 24.53
C ILE A 152 6.53 7.72 23.55
N MET A 153 5.36 7.26 24.00
CA MET A 153 4.43 6.49 23.19
C MET A 153 3.53 7.41 22.36
N THR A 154 3.41 7.07 21.08
CA THR A 154 2.55 7.73 20.09
C THR A 154 1.26 6.95 19.90
N ALA A 155 0.21 7.68 19.52
CA ALA A 155 -1.08 7.12 19.21
C ALA A 155 -1.00 6.26 17.94
N GLN A 156 -1.43 5.00 18.02
CA GLN A 156 -1.55 4.07 16.92
C GLN A 156 -2.94 3.42 16.96
N VAL A 157 -3.50 3.18 15.78
CA VAL A 157 -4.73 2.39 15.63
C VAL A 157 -4.42 0.92 15.85
N GLU A 158 -5.14 0.26 16.75
CA GLU A 158 -5.13 -1.19 16.87
C GLU A 158 -6.28 -1.78 16.06
N HIS A 159 -5.95 -2.55 15.01
CA HIS A 159 -6.96 -3.17 14.16
C HIS A 159 -7.65 -4.34 14.88
N LEU A 160 -8.96 -4.21 15.13
CA LEU A 160 -9.77 -5.24 15.79
C LEU A 160 -10.34 -6.28 14.81
N ASP A 161 -10.52 -5.90 13.55
CA ASP A 161 -10.96 -6.78 12.50
C ASP A 161 -10.05 -6.70 11.28
N ASN A 162 -10.29 -7.63 10.34
CA ASN A 162 -9.60 -7.73 9.07
C ASN A 162 -10.63 -7.87 7.94
N LYS A 163 -11.74 -7.13 8.06
CA LYS A 163 -12.93 -7.29 7.23
C LYS A 163 -13.19 -6.07 6.36
N HIS A 164 -13.02 -4.85 6.87
CA HIS A 164 -13.43 -3.63 6.18
C HIS A 164 -12.24 -2.86 5.61
N PHE A 165 -12.27 -2.57 4.30
CA PHE A 165 -11.17 -1.90 3.60
C PHE A 165 -11.68 -0.87 2.61
N VAL A 166 -10.82 0.10 2.29
CA VAL A 166 -11.05 1.14 1.28
C VAL A 166 -9.92 1.09 0.25
N ILE A 167 -10.26 1.09 -1.03
CA ILE A 167 -9.27 1.13 -2.11
C ILE A 167 -8.67 2.53 -2.20
N ASN A 168 -7.34 2.65 -2.16
CA ASN A 168 -6.66 3.92 -2.42
C ASN A 168 -6.63 4.18 -3.93
N THR A 169 -7.51 5.02 -4.43
CA THR A 169 -7.66 5.23 -5.88
C THR A 169 -6.66 6.19 -6.47
N ALA A 170 -6.06 7.03 -5.64
CA ALA A 170 -4.98 7.94 -6.03
C ALA A 170 -3.61 7.26 -5.85
N SER A 171 -3.57 5.93 -5.86
CA SER A 171 -2.33 5.18 -5.79
C SER A 171 -1.45 5.51 -7.01
N PHE A 172 -0.22 5.93 -6.75
CA PHE A 172 0.80 6.09 -7.80
C PHE A 172 1.29 4.75 -8.34
N HIS A 173 1.08 3.66 -7.59
CA HIS A 173 1.33 2.31 -8.06
C HIS A 173 0.16 1.82 -8.90
N ASP A 174 0.36 1.72 -10.22
CA ASP A 174 -0.63 1.33 -11.24
C ASP A 174 -1.98 2.11 -11.14
N PRO A 175 -1.97 3.43 -11.40
CA PRO A 175 -3.14 4.28 -11.25
C PRO A 175 -4.31 3.86 -12.15
N PHE A 176 -4.01 3.28 -13.33
CA PHE A 176 -5.05 2.84 -14.26
C PHE A 176 -5.84 1.65 -13.69
N GLN A 177 -5.15 0.64 -13.15
CA GLN A 177 -5.81 -0.51 -12.52
C GLN A 177 -6.59 -0.07 -11.29
N HIS A 178 -6.04 0.85 -10.51
CA HIS A 178 -6.74 1.45 -9.38
C HIS A 178 -8.05 2.13 -9.79
N HIS A 179 -8.04 2.98 -10.82
CA HIS A 179 -9.26 3.63 -11.34
C HIS A 179 -10.27 2.64 -11.90
N MET A 180 -9.81 1.64 -12.67
CA MET A 180 -10.69 0.61 -13.21
C MET A 180 -11.38 -0.20 -12.11
N VAL A 181 -10.61 -0.64 -11.12
CA VAL A 181 -11.08 -1.49 -10.02
C VAL A 181 -12.01 -0.70 -9.09
N SER A 182 -11.78 0.60 -8.92
CA SER A 182 -12.65 1.50 -8.15
C SER A 182 -13.84 2.05 -8.92
N GLN A 183 -13.99 1.67 -10.19
CA GLN A 183 -15.10 2.06 -11.09
C GLN A 183 -15.34 3.57 -11.13
N ILE A 184 -14.27 4.36 -11.01
CA ILE A 184 -14.39 5.83 -11.01
C ILE A 184 -14.45 6.30 -12.45
N ASN A 185 -15.53 7.00 -12.78
CA ASN A 185 -15.54 7.88 -13.93
C ASN A 185 -14.78 9.15 -13.57
N LEU A 186 -13.46 9.14 -13.73
CA LEU A 186 -12.70 10.38 -13.70
C LEU A 186 -12.91 11.11 -15.03
N PRO A 187 -13.36 12.38 -15.01
CA PRO A 187 -13.42 13.16 -16.22
C PRO A 187 -12.01 13.25 -16.81
N GLN A 188 -11.89 13.03 -18.12
CA GLN A 188 -10.64 13.35 -18.80
C GLN A 188 -10.47 14.86 -18.78
N LEU A 189 -9.45 15.33 -18.07
CA LEU A 189 -9.04 16.73 -18.11
C LEU A 189 -8.40 17.00 -19.47
N SER A 190 -8.76 18.13 -20.09
CA SER A 190 -8.08 18.54 -21.32
C SER A 190 -6.66 19.04 -21.02
N ASP A 191 -5.80 19.04 -22.02
CA ASP A 191 -4.44 19.60 -21.88
C ASP A 191 -4.49 21.07 -21.43
N ALA A 192 -5.49 21.83 -21.89
CA ALA A 192 -5.70 23.22 -21.48
C ALA A 192 -6.05 23.33 -19.99
N ASP A 193 -6.95 22.47 -19.48
CA ASP A 193 -7.34 22.46 -18.08
C ASP A 193 -6.16 22.07 -17.17
N MET A 194 -5.32 21.11 -17.61
CA MET A 194 -4.12 20.72 -16.87
C MET A 194 -3.11 21.87 -16.78
N VAL A 195 -2.87 22.58 -17.88
CA VAL A 195 -1.98 23.75 -17.91
C VAL A 195 -2.52 24.87 -17.03
N GLN A 196 -3.82 25.14 -17.11
CA GLN A 196 -4.47 26.16 -16.30
C GLN A 196 -4.38 25.81 -14.80
N CYS A 197 -4.71 24.58 -14.42
CA CYS A 197 -4.62 24.12 -13.03
C CYS A 197 -3.19 24.23 -12.47
N ALA A 198 -2.17 23.87 -13.26
CA ALA A 198 -0.77 24.02 -12.85
C ALA A 198 -0.37 25.50 -12.67
N ALA A 199 -0.82 26.39 -13.55
CA ALA A 199 -0.55 27.82 -13.46
C ALA A 199 -1.22 28.46 -12.22
N GLU A 200 -2.50 28.14 -11.99
CA GLU A 200 -3.25 28.60 -10.82
C GLU A 200 -2.64 28.06 -9.52
N GLY A 201 -2.23 26.79 -9.50
CA GLY A 201 -1.54 26.18 -8.37
C GLY A 201 -0.24 26.89 -8.04
N LEU A 202 0.57 27.23 -9.04
CA LEU A 202 1.83 27.96 -8.87
C LEU A 202 1.60 29.39 -8.35
N GLU A 203 0.62 30.09 -8.90
CA GLU A 203 0.24 31.45 -8.46
C GLU A 203 -0.24 31.45 -7.01
N ASN A 204 -1.05 30.46 -6.62
CA ASN A 204 -1.52 30.30 -5.25
C ASN A 204 -0.40 29.89 -4.30
N TRP A 205 0.52 29.03 -4.72
CA TRP A 205 1.67 28.64 -3.91
C TRP A 205 2.58 29.84 -3.60
N GLY A 206 2.80 30.73 -4.57
CA GLY A 206 3.60 31.93 -4.39
C GLY A 206 2.94 33.01 -3.52
N ARG A 207 1.61 32.98 -3.35
CA ARG A 207 0.85 33.95 -2.55
C ARG A 207 0.66 33.55 -1.09
N ASN A 208 0.68 32.25 -0.80
CA ASN A 208 0.54 31.78 0.58
C ASN A 208 1.89 31.87 1.29
N HIS A 209 2.04 32.88 2.15
CA HIS A 209 3.12 32.90 3.13
C HIS A 209 2.81 31.81 4.16
N PHE A 210 3.47 30.65 4.06
CA PHE A 210 3.35 29.60 5.07
C PHE A 210 3.97 30.10 6.36
N VAL A 211 3.16 30.70 7.24
CA VAL A 211 3.55 30.96 8.62
C VAL A 211 3.49 29.62 9.33
N PHE A 212 4.64 29.01 9.54
CA PHE A 212 4.75 27.92 10.50
C PHE A 212 4.67 28.55 11.89
N GLU A 213 3.49 28.50 12.50
CA GLU A 213 3.38 28.79 13.94
C GLU A 213 4.29 27.81 14.67
N ASN A 214 5.36 28.32 15.29
CA ASN A 214 6.18 27.54 16.20
C ASN A 214 5.41 27.48 17.53
N PRO A 215 4.81 26.33 17.92
CA PRO A 215 4.04 26.23 19.16
C PRO A 215 4.91 26.39 20.42
N TYR A 216 6.23 26.51 20.29
CA TYR A 216 7.19 26.70 21.38
C TYR A 216 7.70 28.14 21.54
N ALA A 217 7.29 29.09 20.69
CA ALA A 217 7.80 30.47 20.73
C ALA A 217 7.32 31.31 21.92
N ALA A 218 6.36 30.82 22.71
CA ALA A 218 5.78 31.55 23.85
C ALA A 218 6.46 31.25 25.20
N ALA A 219 7.58 30.51 25.23
CA ALA A 219 8.17 30.01 26.47
C ALA A 219 9.45 30.73 26.92
N ASP A 220 9.95 31.73 26.19
CA ASP A 220 11.25 32.34 26.52
C ASP A 220 11.19 33.86 26.37
N ASP A 221 10.58 34.53 27.36
CA ASP A 221 10.71 35.99 27.54
C ASP A 221 10.48 36.37 29.02
N ASN A 222 11.10 35.61 29.93
CA ASN A 222 11.13 35.95 31.36
C ASN A 222 12.51 35.69 32.00
N ASN A 223 13.59 35.88 31.24
CA ASN A 223 14.91 36.07 31.83
C ASN A 223 15.24 37.57 31.76
N ASN A 224 14.84 38.25 32.84
CA ASN A 224 15.35 39.53 33.24
C ASN A 224 16.84 39.38 33.57
N ASP A 225 17.69 39.39 32.54
CA ASP A 225 19.13 39.44 32.70
C ASP A 225 19.50 40.90 32.95
N GLY A 226 19.89 41.15 34.20
CA GLY A 226 20.18 42.46 34.73
C GLY A 226 21.22 43.23 33.91
N GLU A 227 20.95 44.53 33.80
CA GLU A 227 21.89 45.53 33.31
C GLU A 227 23.18 45.48 34.15
N GLU A 228 24.26 44.91 33.59
CA GLU A 228 25.61 45.24 34.02
C GLU A 228 26.05 46.48 33.25
N GLU A 229 26.03 47.62 33.94
CA GLU A 229 26.67 48.87 33.52
C GLU A 229 28.18 48.66 33.39
N ASP A 230 28.69 48.45 32.17
CA ASP A 230 30.14 48.52 31.92
C ASP A 230 30.54 49.99 31.68
N ASN A 231 31.04 50.56 32.76
CA ASN A 231 31.59 51.89 32.87
C ASN A 231 32.96 51.92 32.17
N THR A 232 33.03 52.47 30.96
CA THR A 232 34.33 52.88 30.36
C THR A 232 34.35 54.37 30.08
N ASP A 233 34.91 55.08 31.06
CA ASP A 233 35.34 56.46 30.96
C ASP A 233 36.34 56.67 29.82
N ASN A 234 36.15 57.81 29.14
CA ASN A 234 37.04 58.45 28.19
C ASN A 234 38.52 58.43 28.63
N ILE A 235 39.43 58.14 27.70
CA ILE A 235 40.69 58.88 27.60
C ILE A 235 40.96 59.24 26.14
N ASN A 236 40.96 60.55 25.90
CA ASN A 236 41.85 61.22 24.98
C ASN A 236 43.12 61.56 25.77
#